data_AF-A9IKK3-F1
#
_entry.id   AF-A9IKK3-F1
#
_cell.length_a   1.000
_cell.length_b   1.000
_cell.length_c   1.000
_cell.angle_alpha   90.00
_cell.angle_beta   90.00
_cell.angle_gamma   90.00
#
_symmetry.space_group_name_H-M   'P 1'
#
loop_
_entity.id
_entity.type
_entity.pdbx_description
1 polymer ?
#
loop_
_entity_poly.entity_id
_entity_poly.type
_entity_poly.pdbx_seq_one_letter_code
_entity_poly.pdbx_strand_id
1 'polypeptide(L)'
;MTTSVQTKKNSLDQNACIGNFEYKQLKRLEKVSIVEATTLILLVFLAVPLRHFWGWPYGSKLLGPIHGIAFLAYLWTALQTVAGGGWHKRETLRLFAVAFLPFGGYMNIRWLRERARAFNDIGQA
;
A
#
# COMPACT_ATOMS: atom_id res chain seq x y z
N MET A 1 36.09 28.62 2.38
CA MET A 1 36.20 27.32 3.11
C MET A 1 34.89 26.91 3.80
N THR A 2 33.71 27.31 3.30
CA THR A 2 32.39 27.00 3.91
C THR A 2 31.51 26.07 3.06
N THR A 3 31.90 25.79 1.82
CA THR A 3 31.07 25.08 0.83
C THR A 3 30.85 23.60 1.17
N SER A 4 31.84 22.89 1.72
CA SER A 4 31.73 21.44 2.01
C SER A 4 30.81 21.13 3.19
N VAL A 5 30.79 21.99 4.22
CA VAL A 5 29.92 21.83 5.39
C VAL A 5 28.46 22.13 5.03
N GLN A 6 28.22 23.17 4.24
CA GLN A 6 26.87 23.54 3.81
C GLN A 6 26.28 22.49 2.85
N THR A 7 27.08 21.94 1.93
CA THR A 7 26.64 20.86 1.04
C THR A 7 26.27 19.61 1.83
N LYS A 8 27.05 19.24 2.86
CA LYS A 8 26.74 18.07 3.69
C LYS A 8 25.45 18.28 4.50
N LYS A 9 25.26 19.45 5.10
CA LYS A 9 24.03 19.78 5.85
C LYS A 9 22.78 19.73 4.96
N ASN A 10 22.83 20.38 3.80
CA ASN A 10 21.72 20.35 2.85
C ASN A 10 21.38 18.91 2.41
N SER A 11 22.38 18.04 2.23
CA SER A 11 22.13 16.64 1.87
C SER A 11 21.46 15.83 2.99
N LEU A 12 21.83 16.05 4.25
CA LEU A 12 21.20 15.40 5.40
C LEU A 12 19.74 15.87 5.57
N ASP A 13 19.51 17.18 5.48
CA ASP A 13 18.16 17.75 5.58
C ASP A 13 17.24 17.26 4.44
N GLN A 14 17.79 17.12 3.22
CA GLN A 14 17.06 16.57 2.07
C GLN A 14 16.74 15.08 2.24
N ASN A 15 17.70 14.27 2.69
CA ASN A 15 17.48 12.83 2.94
C ASN A 15 16.45 12.60 4.04
N ALA A 16 16.51 13.40 5.12
CA ALA A 16 15.53 13.37 6.19
C ALA A 16 14.12 13.69 5.69
N CYS A 17 13.97 14.74 4.87
CA CYS A 17 12.68 15.13 4.29
C CYS A 17 12.10 14.01 3.39
N ILE A 18 12.91 13.47 2.48
CA ILE A 18 12.50 12.43 1.53
C ILE A 18 12.13 11.14 2.28
N GLY A 19 12.97 10.68 3.22
CA GLY A 19 12.72 9.47 4.00
C GLY A 19 11.42 9.55 4.81
N ASN A 20 11.16 10.68 5.46
CA ASN A 20 9.91 10.90 6.21
C ASN A 20 8.67 10.94 5.31
N PHE A 21 8.78 11.47 4.09
CA PHE A 21 7.68 11.49 3.12
C PHE A 21 7.36 10.08 2.63
N GLU A 22 8.36 9.34 2.17
CA GLU A 22 8.23 7.95 1.71
C GLU A 22 7.67 7.04 2.79
N TYR A 23 8.17 7.17 4.03
CA TYR A 23 7.65 6.44 5.20
C TYR A 23 6.15 6.64 5.39
N LYS A 24 5.68 7.89 5.35
CA LYS A 24 4.24 8.20 5.51
C LYS A 24 3.40 7.59 4.38
N GLN A 25 3.91 7.62 3.14
CA GLN A 25 3.21 7.04 1.99
C GLN A 25 3.11 5.52 2.11
N LEU A 26 4.21 4.84 2.49
CA LEU A 26 4.23 3.40 2.72
C LEU A 26 3.30 2.97 3.86
N LYS A 27 3.22 3.76 4.94
CA LYS A 27 2.27 3.52 6.03
C LYS A 27 0.82 3.68 5.60
N ARG A 28 0.52 4.64 4.71
CA ARG A 28 -0.82 4.76 4.11
C ARG A 28 -1.13 3.55 3.24
N LEU A 29 -0.19 3.14 2.39
CA LEU A 29 -0.33 1.95 1.54
C LEU A 29 -0.55 0.68 2.37
N GLU A 30 0.18 0.50 3.49
CA GLU A 30 -0.03 -0.60 4.45
C GLU A 30 -1.48 -0.63 4.96
N LYS A 31 -2.01 0.52 5.41
CA LYS A 31 -3.39 0.61 5.92
C LYS A 31 -4.42 0.32 4.84
N VAL A 32 -4.27 0.91 3.66
CA VAL A 32 -5.22 0.74 2.56
C VAL A 32 -5.21 -0.70 2.04
N SER A 33 -4.03 -1.33 1.99
CA SER A 33 -3.90 -2.75 1.62
C SER A 33 -4.62 -3.68 2.60
N ILE A 34 -4.58 -3.40 3.90
CA ILE A 34 -5.32 -4.17 4.91
C ILE A 34 -6.83 -4.03 4.69
N VAL A 35 -7.32 -2.81 4.47
CA VAL A 35 -8.76 -2.57 4.24
C VAL A 35 -9.22 -3.28 2.97
N GLU A 36 -8.49 -3.11 1.86
CA GLU A 36 -8.80 -3.74 0.57
C GLU A 36 -8.84 -5.27 0.69
N ALA A 37 -7.80 -5.90 1.26
CA ALA A 37 -7.76 -7.34 1.49
C ALA A 37 -8.91 -7.83 2.39
N THR A 38 -9.24 -7.08 3.45
CA THR A 38 -10.37 -7.42 4.33
C THR A 38 -11.69 -7.36 3.58
N THR A 39 -11.92 -6.31 2.76
CA THR A 39 -13.15 -6.19 1.95
C THR A 39 -13.26 -7.30 0.90
N LEU A 40 -12.14 -7.71 0.29
CA LEU A 40 -12.10 -8.78 -0.70
C LEU A 40 -12.40 -10.14 -0.07
N ILE A 41 -11.85 -10.42 1.11
CA ILE A 41 -12.17 -11.62 1.89
C ILE A 41 -13.65 -11.63 2.28
N LEU A 42 -14.20 -10.52 2.79
CA LEU A 42 -15.62 -10.43 3.13
C LEU A 42 -16.51 -10.63 1.88
N LEU A 43 -16.14 -10.06 0.74
CA LEU A 43 -16.87 -10.24 -0.51
C LEU A 43 -16.88 -11.72 -0.96
N VAL A 44 -15.72 -12.39 -0.93
CA VAL A 44 -15.59 -13.78 -1.41
C VAL A 44 -16.14 -14.78 -0.39
N PHE A 45 -15.84 -14.64 0.90
CA PHE A 45 -16.20 -15.61 1.93
C PHE A 45 -17.54 -15.36 2.61
N LEU A 46 -18.09 -14.14 2.59
CA LEU A 46 -19.45 -13.89 3.07
C LEU A 46 -20.40 -13.72 1.90
N ALA A 47 -20.12 -12.80 0.98
CA ALA A 47 -21.12 -12.39 -0.02
C ALA A 47 -21.45 -13.49 -1.03
N VAL A 48 -20.45 -14.24 -1.51
CA VAL A 48 -20.66 -15.35 -2.46
C VAL A 48 -21.41 -16.53 -1.84
N PRO A 49 -21.02 -17.09 -0.68
CA PRO A 49 -21.76 -18.19 -0.08
C PRO A 49 -23.15 -17.78 0.40
N LEU A 50 -23.35 -16.59 0.99
CA LEU A 50 -24.72 -16.13 1.32
C LEU A 50 -25.61 -16.01 0.08
N ARG A 51 -25.06 -15.53 -1.04
CA ARG A 51 -25.79 -15.43 -2.30
C ARG A 51 -26.17 -16.80 -2.85
N HIS A 52 -25.28 -17.79 -2.75
CA HIS A 52 -25.49 -19.11 -3.36
C HIS A 52 -26.29 -20.07 -2.48
N PHE A 53 -26.04 -20.10 -1.16
CA PHE A 53 -26.71 -21.00 -0.22
C PHE A 53 -28.04 -20.45 0.32
N TRP A 54 -28.12 -19.14 0.56
CA TRP A 54 -29.30 -18.51 1.17
C TRP A 54 -30.16 -17.71 0.18
N GLY A 55 -29.76 -17.67 -1.11
CA GLY A 55 -30.48 -16.92 -2.13
C GLY A 55 -30.58 -15.41 -1.83
N TRP A 56 -29.69 -14.86 -0.98
CA TRP A 56 -29.75 -13.47 -0.54
C TRP A 56 -28.74 -12.59 -1.30
N PRO A 57 -29.12 -11.91 -2.39
CA PRO A 57 -28.19 -11.19 -3.26
C PRO A 57 -27.69 -9.86 -2.68
N TYR A 58 -28.28 -9.38 -1.59
CA TYR A 58 -27.98 -8.07 -1.00
C TYR A 58 -26.52 -7.94 -0.52
N GLY A 59 -25.93 -9.00 0.01
CA GLY A 59 -24.52 -8.99 0.44
C GLY A 59 -23.58 -8.61 -0.70
N SER A 60 -23.74 -9.23 -1.88
CA SER A 60 -22.91 -8.92 -3.05
C SER A 60 -23.18 -7.54 -3.64
N LYS A 61 -24.45 -7.07 -3.60
CA LYS A 61 -24.83 -5.74 -4.09
C LYS A 61 -24.23 -4.61 -3.26
N LEU A 62 -24.04 -4.81 -1.96
CA LEU A 62 -23.46 -3.81 -1.06
C LEU A 62 -21.93 -3.93 -1.00
N LEU A 63 -21.40 -5.15 -0.84
CA LEU A 63 -19.95 -5.36 -0.71
C LEU A 63 -19.20 -5.13 -2.04
N GLY A 64 -19.85 -5.30 -3.20
CA GLY A 64 -19.24 -5.06 -4.50
C GLY A 64 -18.73 -3.62 -4.67
N PRO A 65 -19.60 -2.59 -4.55
CA PRO A 65 -19.19 -1.19 -4.58
C PRO A 65 -18.19 -0.81 -3.48
N ILE A 66 -18.38 -1.32 -2.25
CA ILE A 66 -17.45 -1.07 -1.13
C ILE A 66 -16.05 -1.58 -1.47
N HIS A 67 -15.94 -2.81 -1.94
CA HIS A 67 -14.68 -3.39 -2.37
C HIS A 67 -14.09 -2.63 -3.58
N GLY A 68 -14.91 -2.26 -4.56
CA GLY A 68 -14.46 -1.47 -5.72
C GLY A 68 -13.84 -0.12 -5.33
N ILE A 69 -14.45 0.61 -4.37
CA ILE A 69 -13.88 1.85 -3.84
C ILE A 69 -12.59 1.60 -3.08
N ALA A 70 -12.52 0.55 -2.25
CA ALA A 70 -11.31 0.17 -1.52
C ALA A 70 -10.17 -0.21 -2.47
N PHE A 71 -10.47 -0.95 -3.54
CA PHE A 71 -9.53 -1.33 -4.59
C PHE A 71 -8.99 -0.10 -5.34
N LEU A 72 -9.86 0.84 -5.72
CA LEU A 72 -9.43 2.09 -6.34
C LEU A 72 -8.54 2.94 -5.41
N ALA A 73 -8.86 3.02 -4.13
CA ALA A 73 -8.03 3.71 -3.14
C ALA A 73 -6.65 3.05 -2.98
N TYR A 74 -6.60 1.71 -2.98
CA TYR A 74 -5.34 0.96 -3.00
C TYR A 74 -4.54 1.27 -4.26
N LEU A 75 -5.17 1.17 -5.43
CA LEU A 75 -4.53 1.41 -6.72
C LEU A 75 -3.95 2.83 -6.80
N TRP A 76 -4.71 3.82 -6.35
CA TRP A 76 -4.30 5.22 -6.31
C TRP A 76 -3.09 5.45 -5.40
N THR A 77 -3.09 4.82 -4.22
CA THR A 77 -1.98 4.92 -3.27
C THR A 77 -0.75 4.19 -3.79
N ALA A 78 -0.92 2.99 -4.36
CA ALA A 78 0.17 2.21 -4.95
C ALA A 78 0.81 2.94 -6.14
N LEU A 79 -0.01 3.57 -7.01
CA LEU A 79 0.49 4.38 -8.11
C LEU A 79 1.30 5.58 -7.62
N GLN A 80 0.84 6.31 -6.60
CA GLN A 80 1.62 7.40 -6.00
C GLN A 80 2.95 6.92 -5.44
N THR A 81 2.97 5.77 -4.75
CA THR A 81 4.20 5.19 -4.19
C THR A 81 5.18 4.78 -5.29
N VAL A 82 4.71 4.17 -6.38
CA VAL A 82 5.59 3.74 -7.48
C VAL A 82 6.04 4.94 -8.34
N ALA A 83 5.19 5.96 -8.50
CA ALA A 83 5.50 7.18 -9.23
C ALA A 83 6.63 8.00 -8.60
N GLY A 84 6.87 7.83 -7.28
CA GLY A 84 8.02 8.41 -6.58
C GLY A 84 9.39 7.92 -7.07
N GLY A 85 9.43 6.87 -7.90
CA GLY A 85 10.68 6.32 -8.45
C GLY A 85 11.41 5.40 -7.46
N GLY A 86 12.42 4.67 -7.95
CA GLY A 86 13.22 3.75 -7.11
C GLY A 86 12.64 2.34 -6.91
N TRP A 87 11.54 2.00 -7.59
CA TRP A 87 10.91 0.67 -7.51
C TRP A 87 11.27 -0.19 -8.73
N HIS A 88 11.62 -1.46 -8.49
CA HIS A 88 11.92 -2.38 -9.58
C HIS A 88 10.62 -2.88 -10.23
N LYS A 89 10.62 -3.12 -11.55
CA LYS A 89 9.41 -3.55 -12.30
C LYS A 89 8.73 -4.78 -11.68
N ARG A 90 9.52 -5.70 -11.12
CA ARG A 90 9.03 -6.91 -10.43
C ARG A 90 8.25 -6.59 -9.15
N GLU A 91 8.66 -5.56 -8.43
CA GLU A 91 8.05 -5.13 -7.16
C GLU A 91 6.76 -4.38 -7.42
N THR A 92 6.76 -3.50 -8.42
CA THR A 92 5.54 -2.87 -8.95
C THR A 92 4.53 -3.92 -9.38
N LEU A 93 4.94 -4.88 -10.22
CA LEU A 93 4.05 -5.94 -10.70
C LEU A 93 3.51 -6.79 -9.54
N ARG A 94 4.33 -7.07 -8.52
CA ARG A 94 3.88 -7.73 -7.30
C ARG A 94 2.79 -6.91 -6.61
N LEU A 95 2.98 -5.61 -6.35
CA LEU A 95 1.99 -4.74 -5.69
C LEU A 95 0.61 -4.77 -6.37
N PHE A 96 0.57 -4.80 -7.71
CA PHE A 96 -0.68 -4.91 -8.44
C PHE A 96 -1.23 -6.34 -8.41
N ALA A 97 -0.38 -7.37 -8.59
CA ALA A 97 -0.81 -8.76 -8.58
C ALA A 97 -1.45 -9.17 -7.23
N VAL A 98 -0.87 -8.75 -6.10
CA VAL A 98 -1.45 -9.06 -4.79
C VAL A 98 -2.79 -8.37 -4.52
N ALA A 99 -3.13 -7.29 -5.24
CA ALA A 99 -4.44 -6.64 -5.12
C ALA A 99 -5.57 -7.45 -5.77
N PHE A 100 -5.25 -8.42 -6.63
CA PHE A 100 -6.25 -9.31 -7.25
C PHE A 100 -6.43 -10.62 -6.48
N LEU A 101 -5.51 -10.96 -5.57
CA LEU A 101 -5.61 -12.18 -4.77
C LEU A 101 -6.27 -11.86 -3.42
N PRO A 102 -7.31 -12.61 -2.98
CA PRO A 102 -7.99 -12.39 -1.69
C PRO A 102 -7.05 -12.43 -0.48
N PHE A 103 -5.94 -13.16 -0.58
CA PHE A 103 -4.91 -13.24 0.46
C PHE A 103 -3.65 -12.42 0.15
N GLY A 104 -3.59 -11.79 -1.04
CA GLY A 104 -2.39 -11.14 -1.53
C GLY A 104 -2.00 -9.92 -0.70
N GLY A 105 -2.98 -9.08 -0.32
CA GLY A 105 -2.72 -7.92 0.52
C GLY A 105 -2.06 -8.29 1.86
N TYR A 106 -2.43 -9.41 2.48
CA TYR A 106 -1.80 -9.88 3.73
C TYR A 106 -0.34 -10.29 3.57
N MET A 107 0.01 -10.93 2.45
CA MET A 107 1.41 -11.25 2.16
C MET A 107 2.27 -10.00 1.97
N ASN A 108 1.66 -8.92 1.48
CA ASN A 108 2.35 -7.68 1.17
C ASN A 108 2.64 -6.83 2.42
N ILE A 109 1.86 -6.98 3.51
CA ILE A 109 2.02 -6.22 4.76
C ILE A 109 3.42 -6.37 5.35
N ARG A 110 3.94 -7.60 5.40
CA ARG A 110 5.24 -7.86 6.04
C ARG A 110 6.38 -7.18 5.29
N TRP A 111 6.32 -7.24 3.96
CA TRP A 111 7.30 -6.63 3.07
C TRP A 111 7.19 -5.09 3.02
N LEU A 112 5.98 -4.53 3.00
CA LEU A 112 5.75 -3.09 3.09
C LEU A 112 6.30 -2.51 4.40
N ARG A 113 6.14 -3.23 5.51
CA ARG A 113 6.63 -2.82 6.84
C ARG A 113 8.15 -2.86 6.95
N GLU A 114 8.80 -3.81 6.27
CA GLU A 114 10.27 -3.88 6.18
C GLU A 114 10.81 -2.69 5.39
N ARG A 115 10.21 -2.37 4.23
CA ARG A 115 10.57 -1.19 3.44
C ARG A 115 10.31 0.13 4.16
N ALA A 116 9.17 0.28 4.82
CA ALA A 116 8.86 1.48 5.58
C ALA A 116 9.90 1.76 6.67
N ARG A 117 10.43 0.71 7.32
CA ARG A 117 11.51 0.85 8.30
C ARG A 117 12.80 1.35 7.67
N ALA A 118 13.20 0.81 6.52
CA ALA A 118 14.39 1.27 5.81
C ALA A 118 14.33 2.78 5.47
N PHE A 119 13.17 3.29 5.04
CA PHE A 119 13.00 4.73 4.77
C PHE A 119 12.93 5.59 6.04
N ASN A 120 12.41 5.04 7.14
CA ASN A 120 12.45 5.72 8.44
C ASN A 120 13.89 5.86 8.94
N ASP A 121 14.74 4.85 8.74
CA ASP A 121 16.14 4.88 9.17
C ASP A 121 16.95 5.92 8.38
N ILE A 122 16.69 6.06 7.07
CA ILE A 122 17.24 7.16 6.23
C ILE A 122 16.74 8.52 6.72
N GLY A 123 15.50 8.59 7.21
CA GLY A 123 14.90 9.79 7.77
C GLY A 123 15.55 10.30 9.06
N GLN A 124 16.30 9.43 9.76
CA GLN A 124 16.86 9.66 11.09
C GLN A 124 18.40 9.71 11.09
N ALA A 125 19.04 9.51 9.93
CA ALA A 125 20.51 9.48 9.75
C ALA A 125 21.07 10.83 9.27
#